data_AF-A0A1V3R572-F1
#
_entry.id   AF-A0A1V3R572-F1
#
_cell.length_a   1.000
_cell.length_b   1.000
_cell.length_c   1.000
_cell.angle_alpha   90.00
_cell.angle_beta   90.00
_cell.angle_gamma   90.00
#
_symmetry.space_group_name_H-M   'P 1'
#
loop_
_entity.id
_entity.type
_entity.pdbx_description
1 polymer ?
#
loop_
_entity_poly.entity_id
_entity_poly.type
_entity_poly.pdbx_seq_one_letter_code
_entity_poly.pdbx_strand_id
1 'polypeptide(L)'
;MKNTFLLILTFLSIISFAQDPEFRKPNYDEIKKEIKDANSVYYYPKLKQKFDSADFTMSMEEKRHLYYGFVFQDDYSAEYTSKNRDKFIEILQKKELNEIDYDQIISYGDSILKTSPFDLRVLNYQNIAFDKRGITNRMISSSSQIRIITNAILSSGDGLTKESAFYVTTISHEYDILNIIGFEFGGSQSLIKTYDYLTVKENEDKIKGLYFDISPSLAKLDINFSTETFKKEDLIGTWKIINVLEKSQNKYLAELIKGFEVSSLIFNQDNTFHFKSTNKSRGILEFTKMMGTSNWIYDPNKNLIKIGTKKDHYSVMGFKFVQKEGKTFFVIEDTDMKLTFEVQKT
;
A
#
# COMPACT_ATOMS: atom_id res chain seq x y z
N MET A 1 -70.18 27.02 -13.77
CA MET A 1 -69.52 25.85 -14.38
C MET A 1 -68.13 26.33 -14.81
N LYS A 2 -67.15 26.51 -13.93
CA LYS A 2 -66.35 25.54 -13.16
C LYS A 2 -65.81 24.40 -14.04
N ASN A 3 -64.52 24.50 -14.38
CA ASN A 3 -63.52 23.44 -14.57
C ASN A 3 -62.67 23.55 -15.86
N THR A 4 -62.15 24.73 -16.16
CA THR A 4 -61.04 24.91 -17.11
C THR A 4 -59.86 25.57 -16.43
N PHE A 5 -59.20 24.90 -15.48
CA PHE A 5 -57.80 25.19 -15.09
C PHE A 5 -57.27 24.19 -14.06
N LEU A 6 -57.18 22.89 -14.36
CA LEU A 6 -56.44 21.98 -13.46
C LEU A 6 -56.01 20.68 -14.13
N LEU A 7 -55.21 20.75 -15.20
CA LEU A 7 -54.59 19.53 -15.76
C LEU A 7 -53.31 19.80 -16.55
N ILE A 8 -52.54 20.80 -16.14
CA ILE A 8 -51.18 21.04 -16.62
C ILE A 8 -50.32 21.47 -15.42
N LEU A 9 -50.17 20.61 -14.41
CA LEU A 9 -49.16 20.82 -13.36
C LEU A 9 -48.82 19.55 -12.54
N THR A 10 -48.89 18.36 -13.14
CA THR A 10 -48.48 17.10 -12.46
C THR A 10 -47.35 16.35 -13.18
N PHE A 11 -46.69 16.98 -14.15
CA PHE A 11 -45.59 16.37 -14.91
C PHE A 11 -44.23 17.07 -14.73
N LEU A 12 -44.05 17.85 -13.64
CA LEU A 12 -42.80 18.59 -13.39
C LEU A 12 -42.11 18.24 -12.05
N SER A 13 -42.27 17.01 -11.57
CA SER A 13 -41.60 16.56 -10.34
C SER A 13 -40.91 15.21 -10.49
N ILE A 14 -40.33 14.95 -11.67
CA ILE A 14 -39.18 14.06 -11.77
C ILE A 14 -37.96 14.97 -11.75
N ILE A 15 -37.68 15.55 -10.58
CA ILE A 15 -36.35 16.09 -10.31
C ILE A 15 -35.47 14.84 -10.30
N SER A 16 -34.75 14.64 -11.41
CA SER A 16 -33.61 13.75 -11.45
C SER A 16 -32.70 14.14 -10.30
N PHE A 17 -32.75 13.40 -9.19
CA PHE A 17 -31.64 13.35 -8.27
C PHE A 17 -30.52 12.65 -9.05
N ALA A 18 -29.74 13.42 -9.82
CA ALA A 18 -28.34 13.09 -9.95
C ALA A 18 -27.79 13.24 -8.53
N GLN A 19 -27.89 12.18 -7.73
CA GLN A 19 -27.13 12.12 -6.50
C GLN A 19 -25.70 11.99 -6.98
N ASP A 20 -24.98 13.11 -7.02
CA ASP A 20 -23.53 13.05 -7.04
C ASP A 20 -23.14 12.07 -5.94
N PRO A 21 -22.34 11.03 -6.24
CA PRO A 21 -21.93 10.08 -5.22
C PRO A 21 -21.29 10.88 -4.09
N GLU A 22 -21.93 10.89 -2.93
CA GLU A 22 -21.40 11.61 -1.77
C GLU A 22 -20.17 10.84 -1.30
N PHE A 23 -19.01 11.30 -1.76
CA PHE A 23 -17.73 10.76 -1.33
C PHE A 23 -17.61 10.93 0.17
N ARG A 24 -17.41 9.81 0.88
CA ARG A 24 -17.30 9.81 2.32
C ARG A 24 -15.96 9.22 2.73
N LYS A 25 -15.13 10.07 3.35
CA LYS A 25 -13.93 9.64 4.06
C LYS A 25 -14.28 8.56 5.11
N PRO A 26 -13.51 7.47 5.25
CA PRO A 26 -13.72 6.49 6.31
C PRO A 26 -13.47 7.10 7.70
N ASN A 27 -14.41 6.87 8.62
CA ASN A 27 -14.24 7.16 10.04
C ASN A 27 -13.71 5.92 10.76
N TYR A 28 -12.38 5.79 10.82
CA TYR A 28 -11.72 4.61 11.36
C TYR A 28 -12.03 4.34 12.84
N ASP A 29 -12.27 5.36 13.66
CA ASP A 29 -12.62 5.19 15.08
C ASP A 29 -14.02 4.60 15.26
N GLU A 30 -14.98 5.10 14.47
CA GLU A 30 -16.35 4.58 14.43
C GLU A 30 -16.37 3.15 13.89
N ILE A 31 -15.72 2.91 12.75
CA ILE A 31 -15.60 1.58 12.15
C ILE A 31 -14.99 0.60 13.16
N LYS A 32 -13.87 0.95 13.80
CA LYS A 32 -13.20 0.10 14.80
C LYS A 32 -14.11 -0.27 15.97
N LYS A 33 -14.98 0.66 16.41
CA LYS A 33 -15.94 0.42 17.49
C LYS A 33 -17.03 -0.55 17.03
N GLU A 34 -17.65 -0.29 15.88
CA GLU A 34 -18.82 -1.03 15.42
C GLU A 34 -18.48 -2.45 14.96
N ILE A 35 -17.31 -2.65 14.34
CA ILE A 35 -16.90 -3.98 13.88
C ILE A 35 -16.58 -4.95 15.03
N LYS A 36 -16.35 -4.44 16.24
CA LYS A 36 -16.07 -5.25 17.45
C LYS A 36 -17.32 -5.62 18.23
N ASP A 37 -18.42 -4.88 18.06
CA ASP A 37 -19.67 -5.13 18.77
C ASP A 37 -20.47 -6.25 18.10
N ALA A 38 -20.66 -7.37 18.80
CA ALA A 38 -21.41 -8.53 18.31
C ALA A 38 -22.88 -8.22 17.96
N ASN A 39 -23.46 -7.19 18.59
CA ASN A 39 -24.82 -6.73 18.33
C ASN A 39 -24.92 -5.79 17.13
N SER A 40 -23.80 -5.21 16.68
CA SER A 40 -23.77 -4.36 15.51
C SER A 40 -24.14 -5.16 14.25
N VAL A 41 -24.84 -4.49 13.32
CA VAL A 41 -25.03 -4.99 11.95
C VAL A 41 -23.69 -5.05 11.21
N TYR A 42 -22.70 -4.27 11.65
CA TYR A 42 -21.34 -4.20 11.11
C TYR A 42 -20.34 -5.10 11.83
N TYR A 43 -20.78 -6.01 12.72
CA TYR A 43 -19.89 -6.96 13.39
C TYR A 43 -19.02 -7.71 12.37
N TYR A 44 -17.70 -7.66 12.52
CA TYR A 44 -16.78 -8.07 11.46
C TYR A 44 -17.00 -9.50 10.95
N PRO A 45 -17.19 -10.53 11.80
CA PRO A 45 -17.48 -11.88 11.33
C PRO A 45 -18.73 -11.99 10.44
N LYS A 46 -19.78 -11.18 10.68
CA LYS A 46 -20.98 -11.16 9.82
C LYS A 46 -20.65 -10.58 8.44
N LEU A 47 -19.90 -9.47 8.41
CA LEU A 47 -19.46 -8.84 7.17
C LEU A 47 -18.55 -9.75 6.36
N LYS A 48 -17.60 -10.42 7.03
CA LYS A 48 -16.68 -11.39 6.42
C LYS A 48 -17.43 -12.59 5.87
N GLN A 49 -18.43 -13.10 6.58
CA GLN A 49 -19.28 -14.18 6.07
C GLN A 49 -20.01 -13.77 4.79
N LYS A 50 -20.61 -12.56 4.75
CA LYS A 50 -21.27 -12.04 3.55
C LYS A 50 -20.30 -11.93 2.36
N PHE A 51 -19.09 -11.44 2.60
CA PHE A 51 -18.04 -11.36 1.59
C PHE A 51 -17.61 -12.74 1.07
N ASP A 52 -17.42 -13.71 1.96
CA ASP A 52 -17.02 -15.08 1.61
C ASP A 52 -18.11 -15.80 0.81
N SER A 53 -19.38 -15.51 1.09
CA SER A 53 -20.52 -15.98 0.30
C SER A 53 -20.81 -15.14 -0.95
N ALA A 54 -19.98 -14.12 -1.24
CA ALA A 54 -20.16 -13.21 -2.38
C ALA A 54 -21.54 -12.51 -2.42
N ASP A 55 -22.07 -12.14 -1.25
CA ASP A 55 -23.43 -11.60 -1.09
C ASP A 55 -23.60 -10.27 -1.83
N PHE A 56 -24.45 -10.29 -2.87
CA PHE A 56 -24.74 -9.14 -3.73
C PHE A 56 -25.56 -8.05 -3.01
N THR A 57 -26.18 -8.37 -1.87
CA THR A 57 -27.09 -7.49 -1.13
C THR A 57 -26.38 -6.58 -0.13
N MET A 58 -25.06 -6.72 0.03
CA MET A 58 -24.29 -5.85 0.93
C MET A 58 -24.51 -4.36 0.58
N SER A 59 -24.97 -3.61 1.58
CA SER A 59 -25.10 -2.16 1.52
C SER A 59 -23.73 -1.48 1.39
N MET A 60 -23.71 -0.21 0.98
CA MET A 60 -22.46 0.52 0.85
C MET A 60 -21.73 0.64 2.20
N GLU A 61 -22.45 0.92 3.28
CA GLU A 61 -21.85 1.01 4.62
C GLU A 61 -21.28 -0.34 5.08
N GLU A 62 -21.93 -1.47 4.79
CA GLU A 62 -21.36 -2.79 5.10
C GLU A 62 -20.06 -3.06 4.34
N LYS A 63 -19.98 -2.67 3.06
CA LYS A 63 -18.76 -2.80 2.24
C LYS A 63 -17.63 -1.94 2.81
N ARG A 64 -17.93 -0.72 3.24
CA ARG A 64 -16.97 0.20 3.86
C ARG A 64 -16.48 -0.34 5.21
N HIS A 65 -17.36 -0.82 6.07
CA HIS A 65 -17.00 -1.42 7.36
C HIS A 65 -16.16 -2.69 7.19
N LEU A 66 -16.48 -3.51 6.17
CA LEU A 66 -15.69 -4.69 5.84
C LEU A 66 -14.28 -4.28 5.38
N TYR A 67 -14.18 -3.43 4.36
CA TYR A 67 -12.92 -3.11 3.72
C TYR A 67 -11.99 -2.33 4.65
N TYR A 68 -12.48 -1.23 5.22
CA TYR A 68 -11.71 -0.37 6.11
C TYR A 68 -11.53 -0.97 7.51
N GLY A 69 -12.45 -1.83 7.96
CA GLY A 69 -12.34 -2.52 9.24
C GLY A 69 -11.33 -3.66 9.25
N PHE A 70 -10.88 -4.11 8.07
CA PHE A 70 -9.90 -5.18 7.96
C PHE A 70 -8.56 -4.83 8.62
N VAL A 71 -8.16 -3.55 8.60
CA VAL A 71 -6.90 -3.09 9.19
C VAL A 71 -6.80 -3.32 10.70
N PHE A 72 -7.93 -3.57 11.37
CA PHE A 72 -8.02 -3.84 12.80
C PHE A 72 -8.10 -5.33 13.15
N GLN A 73 -8.09 -6.21 12.16
CA GLN A 73 -8.12 -7.65 12.40
C GLN A 73 -6.71 -8.19 12.65
N ASP A 74 -6.61 -9.27 13.41
CA ASP A 74 -5.32 -9.85 13.81
C ASP A 74 -4.56 -10.45 12.62
N ASP A 75 -5.28 -10.87 11.57
CA ASP A 75 -4.74 -11.43 10.33
C ASP A 75 -4.35 -10.38 9.27
N TYR A 76 -4.52 -9.09 9.58
CA TYR A 76 -4.13 -8.02 8.68
C TYR A 76 -2.62 -7.80 8.63
N SER A 77 -2.08 -7.75 7.41
CA SER A 77 -0.72 -7.32 7.11
C SER A 77 -0.74 -6.21 6.06
N ALA A 78 0.16 -5.23 6.21
CA ALA A 78 0.42 -4.24 5.16
C ALA A 78 1.24 -4.85 4.00
N GLU A 79 1.94 -5.96 4.26
CA GLU A 79 2.76 -6.67 3.28
C GLU A 79 2.46 -8.17 3.35
N TYR A 80 1.88 -8.72 2.29
CA TYR A 80 1.61 -10.14 2.19
C TYR A 80 2.68 -10.81 1.33
N THR A 81 3.63 -11.51 1.95
CA THR A 81 4.64 -12.31 1.25
C THR A 81 4.37 -13.80 1.46
N SER A 82 4.49 -14.60 0.39
CA SER A 82 4.43 -16.06 0.50
C SER A 82 5.10 -16.72 -0.71
N LYS A 83 5.59 -17.94 -0.53
CA LYS A 83 6.13 -18.75 -1.65
C LYS A 83 5.09 -18.98 -2.76
N ASN A 84 3.81 -19.04 -2.39
CA ASN A 84 2.72 -19.17 -3.36
C ASN A 84 2.51 -17.87 -4.15
N ARG A 85 2.77 -16.70 -3.56
CA ARG A 85 2.79 -15.42 -4.27
C ARG A 85 3.92 -15.35 -5.30
N ASP A 86 5.12 -15.79 -4.97
CA ASP A 86 6.24 -15.79 -5.91
C ASP A 86 5.93 -16.63 -7.16
N LYS A 87 5.41 -17.84 -6.94
CA LYS A 87 4.98 -18.73 -8.02
C LYS A 87 3.80 -18.18 -8.83
N PHE A 88 2.85 -17.54 -8.15
CA PHE A 88 1.74 -16.87 -8.80
C PHE A 88 2.26 -15.79 -9.75
N ILE A 89 3.18 -14.93 -9.30
CA ILE A 89 3.81 -13.89 -10.13
C ILE A 89 4.61 -14.49 -11.29
N GLU A 90 5.36 -15.57 -11.06
CA GLU A 90 6.12 -16.27 -12.10
C GLU A 90 5.21 -16.75 -13.24
N ILE A 91 4.03 -17.29 -12.92
CA ILE A 91 3.06 -17.70 -13.94
C ILE A 91 2.58 -16.50 -14.75
N LEU A 92 2.26 -15.38 -14.09
CA LEU A 92 1.77 -14.17 -14.76
C LEU A 92 2.81 -13.50 -15.67
N GLN A 93 4.09 -13.83 -15.53
CA GLN A 93 5.17 -13.33 -16.40
C GLN A 93 5.29 -14.11 -17.71
N LYS A 94 4.59 -15.24 -17.85
CA LYS A 94 4.59 -16.01 -19.11
C LYS A 94 3.92 -15.19 -20.22
N LYS A 95 4.49 -15.29 -21.43
CA LYS A 95 3.95 -14.61 -22.62
C LYS A 95 2.54 -15.11 -22.96
N GLU A 96 2.30 -16.40 -22.77
CA GLU A 96 1.03 -17.07 -23.04
C GLU A 96 0.73 -18.04 -21.89
N LEU A 97 -0.54 -18.13 -21.49
CA LEU A 97 -1.02 -19.02 -20.44
C LEU A 97 -1.79 -20.18 -21.05
N ASN A 98 -1.53 -21.39 -20.55
CA ASN A 98 -2.26 -22.61 -20.93
C ASN A 98 -3.16 -23.10 -19.78
N GLU A 99 -3.89 -24.20 -20.02
CA GLU A 99 -4.82 -24.78 -19.03
C GLU A 99 -4.18 -25.12 -17.68
N ILE A 100 -2.94 -25.62 -17.68
CA ILE A 100 -2.20 -25.92 -16.44
C ILE A 100 -1.89 -24.64 -15.68
N ASP A 101 -1.55 -23.56 -16.40
CA ASP A 101 -1.29 -22.26 -15.79
C ASP A 101 -2.54 -21.69 -15.12
N TYR A 102 -3.71 -21.82 -15.74
CA TYR A 102 -4.98 -21.41 -15.14
C TYR A 102 -5.31 -22.23 -13.89
N ASP A 103 -5.12 -23.55 -13.92
CA ASP A 103 -5.31 -24.40 -12.74
C ASP A 103 -4.34 -24.02 -11.61
N GLN A 104 -3.11 -23.64 -11.93
CA GLN A 104 -2.14 -23.15 -10.95
C GLN A 104 -2.49 -21.76 -10.41
N ILE A 105 -2.98 -20.83 -11.23
CA ILE A 105 -3.49 -19.52 -10.80
C ILE A 105 -4.61 -19.71 -9.77
N ILE A 106 -5.54 -20.63 -10.04
CA ILE A 106 -6.64 -20.95 -9.11
C ILE A 106 -6.06 -21.49 -7.80
N SER A 107 -5.19 -22.50 -7.86
CA SER A 107 -4.62 -23.15 -6.68
C SER A 107 -3.79 -22.22 -5.80
N TYR A 108 -2.86 -21.45 -6.40
CA TYR A 108 -2.05 -20.50 -5.66
C TYR A 108 -2.88 -19.32 -5.15
N GLY A 109 -3.84 -18.83 -5.96
CA GLY A 109 -4.77 -17.79 -5.56
C GLY A 109 -5.59 -18.18 -4.33
N ASP A 110 -6.13 -19.41 -4.29
CA ASP A 110 -6.89 -19.94 -3.16
C ASP A 110 -6.05 -19.99 -1.87
N SER A 111 -4.75 -20.22 -2.01
CA SER A 111 -3.84 -20.14 -0.87
C SER A 111 -3.55 -18.70 -0.45
N ILE A 112 -3.36 -17.78 -1.39
CA ILE A 112 -3.02 -16.38 -1.09
C ILE A 112 -4.20 -15.69 -0.40
N LEU A 113 -5.41 -15.87 -0.93
CA LEU A 113 -6.63 -15.22 -0.43
C LEU A 113 -7.03 -15.66 0.99
N LYS A 114 -6.52 -16.79 1.49
CA LYS A 114 -6.69 -17.17 2.92
C LYS A 114 -6.04 -16.16 3.87
N THR A 115 -4.94 -15.55 3.44
CA THR A 115 -4.18 -14.58 4.24
C THR A 115 -4.39 -13.15 3.76
N SER A 116 -4.67 -12.96 2.47
CA SER A 116 -4.85 -11.65 1.83
C SER A 116 -6.20 -11.61 1.10
N PRO A 117 -7.34 -11.66 1.83
CA PRO A 117 -8.66 -11.86 1.26
C PRO A 117 -9.11 -10.77 0.28
N PHE A 118 -8.49 -9.59 0.35
CA PHE A 118 -8.83 -8.45 -0.52
C PHE A 118 -7.82 -8.21 -1.64
N ASP A 119 -6.94 -9.17 -1.95
CA ASP A 119 -5.97 -9.04 -3.05
C ASP A 119 -6.70 -8.97 -4.41
N LEU A 120 -6.93 -7.75 -4.89
CA LEU A 120 -7.65 -7.46 -6.13
C LEU A 120 -6.99 -8.11 -7.35
N ARG A 121 -5.65 -8.15 -7.37
CA ARG A 121 -4.91 -8.78 -8.46
C ARG A 121 -5.15 -10.28 -8.49
N VAL A 122 -5.04 -10.96 -7.35
CA VAL A 122 -5.30 -12.40 -7.27
C VAL A 122 -6.74 -12.71 -7.64
N LEU A 123 -7.71 -11.97 -7.10
CA LEU A 123 -9.12 -12.13 -7.43
C LEU A 123 -9.37 -11.96 -8.94
N ASN A 124 -8.77 -10.94 -9.57
CA ASN A 124 -8.93 -10.66 -10.99
C ASN A 124 -8.37 -11.78 -11.88
N TYR A 125 -7.14 -12.25 -11.62
CA TYR A 125 -6.58 -13.35 -12.39
C TYR A 125 -7.27 -14.69 -12.13
N GLN A 126 -7.77 -14.94 -10.91
CA GLN A 126 -8.65 -16.07 -10.67
C GLN A 126 -9.96 -15.96 -11.44
N ASN A 127 -10.52 -14.75 -11.58
CA ASN A 127 -11.71 -14.52 -12.40
C ASN A 127 -11.49 -14.96 -13.85
N ILE A 128 -10.38 -14.52 -14.45
CA ILE A 128 -9.96 -14.92 -15.81
C ILE A 128 -9.74 -16.44 -15.88
N ALA A 129 -9.04 -17.02 -14.91
CA ALA A 129 -8.80 -18.46 -14.89
C ALA A 129 -10.12 -19.27 -14.76
N PHE A 130 -11.06 -18.82 -13.92
CA PHE A 130 -12.37 -19.46 -13.80
C PHE A 130 -13.15 -19.41 -15.10
N ASP A 131 -13.14 -18.28 -15.82
CA ASP A 131 -13.75 -18.15 -17.16
C ASP A 131 -13.14 -19.16 -18.14
N LYS A 132 -11.80 -19.19 -18.24
CA LYS A 132 -11.07 -20.11 -19.13
C LYS A 132 -11.32 -21.58 -18.81
N ARG A 133 -11.55 -21.91 -17.55
CA ARG A 133 -11.85 -23.27 -17.08
C ARG A 133 -13.34 -23.60 -17.03
N GLY A 134 -14.22 -22.67 -17.41
CA GLY A 134 -15.67 -22.86 -17.39
C GLY A 134 -16.29 -22.99 -15.99
N ILE A 135 -15.64 -22.44 -14.95
CA ILE A 135 -16.07 -22.53 -13.55
C ILE A 135 -16.93 -21.30 -13.18
N THR A 136 -18.11 -21.20 -13.79
CA THR A 136 -18.98 -20.02 -13.75
C THR A 136 -19.34 -19.55 -12.33
N ASN A 137 -19.66 -20.45 -11.40
CA ASN A 137 -20.05 -20.07 -10.04
C ASN A 137 -18.92 -19.32 -9.30
N ARG A 138 -17.68 -19.82 -9.42
CA ARG A 138 -16.51 -19.19 -8.78
C ARG A 138 -16.14 -17.87 -9.45
N MET A 139 -16.30 -17.76 -10.76
CA MET A 139 -16.16 -16.51 -11.51
C MET A 139 -17.14 -15.45 -10.99
N ILE A 140 -18.43 -15.79 -10.90
CA ILE A 140 -19.47 -14.87 -10.38
C ILE A 140 -19.16 -14.43 -8.94
N SER A 141 -18.76 -15.37 -8.07
CA SER A 141 -18.37 -15.04 -6.70
C SER A 141 -17.17 -14.10 -6.64
N SER A 142 -16.11 -14.39 -7.39
CA SER A 142 -14.91 -13.53 -7.49
C SER A 142 -15.26 -12.13 -8.00
N SER A 143 -16.09 -12.01 -9.05
CA SER A 143 -16.55 -10.70 -9.55
C SER A 143 -17.32 -9.90 -8.50
N SER A 144 -18.17 -10.57 -7.70
CA SER A 144 -18.91 -9.92 -6.61
C SER A 144 -17.96 -9.42 -5.52
N GLN A 145 -16.95 -10.21 -5.15
CA GLN A 145 -15.93 -9.85 -4.16
C GLN A 145 -15.08 -8.66 -4.63
N ILE A 146 -14.63 -8.67 -5.89
CA ILE A 146 -13.94 -7.52 -6.50
C ILE A 146 -14.83 -6.27 -6.38
N ARG A 147 -16.11 -6.37 -6.77
CA ARG A 147 -17.05 -5.25 -6.69
C ARG A 147 -17.29 -4.76 -5.26
N ILE A 148 -17.31 -5.64 -4.27
CA ILE A 148 -17.43 -5.25 -2.85
C ILE A 148 -16.24 -4.38 -2.44
N ILE A 149 -15.02 -4.80 -2.77
CA ILE A 149 -13.78 -4.09 -2.43
C ILE A 149 -13.71 -2.76 -3.18
N THR A 150 -13.91 -2.78 -4.50
CA THR A 150 -13.79 -1.57 -5.32
C THR A 150 -14.87 -0.56 -4.99
N ASN A 151 -16.12 -0.97 -4.74
CA ASN A 151 -17.16 -0.05 -4.31
C ASN A 151 -16.81 0.64 -2.98
N ALA A 152 -16.21 -0.07 -2.03
CA ALA A 152 -15.79 0.55 -0.78
C ALA A 152 -14.73 1.64 -1.03
N ILE A 153 -13.70 1.35 -1.85
CA ILE A 153 -12.63 2.30 -2.17
C ILE A 153 -13.18 3.50 -2.98
N LEU A 154 -13.92 3.25 -4.05
CA LEU A 154 -14.47 4.30 -4.91
C LEU A 154 -15.56 5.13 -4.21
N SER A 155 -16.13 4.65 -3.10
CA SER A 155 -17.06 5.45 -2.30
C SER A 155 -16.38 6.56 -1.48
N SER A 156 -15.05 6.56 -1.37
CA SER A 156 -14.35 7.55 -0.55
C SER A 156 -13.97 8.82 -1.27
N GLY A 157 -13.97 8.83 -2.61
CA GLY A 157 -13.38 9.92 -3.38
C GLY A 157 -13.29 9.63 -4.88
N ASP A 158 -12.83 10.61 -5.65
CA ASP A 158 -12.49 10.51 -7.09
C ASP A 158 -10.97 10.58 -7.34
N GLY A 159 -10.18 10.84 -6.30
CA GLY A 159 -8.73 10.97 -6.35
C GLY A 159 -8.23 12.29 -6.95
N LEU A 160 -9.08 13.24 -7.32
CA LEU A 160 -8.64 14.48 -7.99
C LEU A 160 -7.99 15.47 -7.01
N THR A 161 -8.39 15.44 -5.75
CA THR A 161 -7.78 16.25 -4.68
C THR A 161 -7.49 15.40 -3.44
N LYS A 162 -6.79 15.97 -2.45
CA LYS A 162 -6.52 15.27 -1.18
C LYS A 162 -7.80 15.06 -0.38
N GLU A 163 -8.74 16.00 -0.47
CA GLU A 163 -10.03 15.97 0.21
C GLU A 163 -10.95 14.87 -0.36
N SER A 164 -10.78 14.57 -1.64
CA SER A 164 -11.50 13.54 -2.41
C SER A 164 -10.61 12.35 -2.75
N ALA A 165 -9.55 12.09 -1.97
CA ALA A 165 -8.64 10.98 -2.24
C ALA A 165 -9.32 9.61 -2.15
N PHE A 166 -8.80 8.62 -2.89
CA PHE A 166 -9.17 7.23 -2.68
C PHE A 166 -8.51 6.71 -1.40
N TYR A 167 -9.29 6.21 -0.45
CA TYR A 167 -8.76 5.62 0.77
C TYR A 167 -8.54 4.14 0.55
N VAL A 168 -7.30 3.69 0.75
CA VAL A 168 -6.91 2.28 0.58
C VAL A 168 -6.29 1.73 1.86
N THR A 169 -6.48 0.43 2.06
CA THR A 169 -5.91 -0.32 3.20
C THR A 169 -4.62 -1.04 2.85
N THR A 170 -4.21 -1.06 1.58
CA THR A 170 -2.94 -1.60 1.09
C THR A 170 -2.43 -0.76 -0.07
N ILE A 171 -1.11 -0.58 -0.18
CA ILE A 171 -0.44 0.19 -1.24
C ILE A 171 -0.72 -0.42 -2.63
N SER A 172 -0.83 -1.74 -2.74
CA SER A 172 -1.11 -2.39 -4.02
C SER A 172 -2.45 -1.95 -4.64
N HIS A 173 -3.44 -1.60 -3.81
CA HIS A 173 -4.74 -1.18 -4.29
C HIS A 173 -4.72 0.17 -5.00
N GLU A 174 -3.70 1.02 -4.79
CA GLU A 174 -3.58 2.28 -5.52
C GLU A 174 -3.44 2.01 -7.03
N TYR A 175 -2.52 1.11 -7.37
CA TYR A 175 -2.28 0.68 -8.75
C TYR A 175 -3.43 -0.15 -9.30
N ASP A 176 -4.01 -1.03 -8.49
CA ASP A 176 -5.13 -1.86 -8.93
C ASP A 176 -6.37 -0.99 -9.24
N ILE A 177 -6.67 0.00 -8.39
CA ILE A 177 -7.79 0.94 -8.61
C ILE A 177 -7.53 1.83 -9.80
N LEU A 178 -6.32 2.38 -9.94
CA LEU A 178 -5.93 3.20 -11.08
C LEU A 178 -6.22 2.48 -12.41
N ASN A 179 -5.86 1.20 -12.52
CA ASN A 179 -6.17 0.37 -13.69
C ASN A 179 -7.68 0.11 -13.85
N ILE A 180 -8.40 -0.16 -12.75
CA ILE A 180 -9.84 -0.47 -12.76
C ILE A 180 -10.67 0.72 -13.27
N ILE A 181 -10.27 1.94 -12.95
CA ILE A 181 -10.96 3.16 -13.42
C ILE A 181 -10.45 3.64 -14.79
N GLY A 182 -9.61 2.85 -15.45
CA GLY A 182 -9.20 3.08 -16.84
C GLY A 182 -7.95 3.94 -17.04
N PHE A 183 -7.19 4.24 -15.98
CA PHE A 183 -5.91 4.92 -16.12
C PHE A 183 -4.76 3.91 -16.17
N GLU A 184 -3.60 4.37 -16.64
CA GLU A 184 -2.34 3.66 -16.55
C GLU A 184 -1.33 4.49 -15.78
N PHE A 185 -0.50 3.84 -14.95
CA PHE A 185 0.50 4.53 -14.15
C PHE A 185 1.51 5.27 -15.04
N GLY A 186 1.71 6.55 -14.76
CA GLY A 186 2.55 7.49 -15.50
C GLY A 186 4.03 7.44 -15.14
N GLY A 187 4.43 6.56 -14.20
CA GLY A 187 5.83 6.31 -13.86
C GLY A 187 6.40 7.17 -12.74
N SER A 188 5.59 8.01 -12.08
CA SER A 188 6.02 8.80 -10.93
C SER A 188 5.01 8.69 -9.79
N GLN A 189 5.53 8.48 -8.59
CA GLN A 189 4.79 8.48 -7.34
C GLN A 189 5.41 9.53 -6.41
N SER A 190 4.60 10.18 -5.59
CA SER A 190 5.08 11.13 -4.58
C SER A 190 4.25 11.05 -3.30
N LEU A 191 4.92 10.75 -2.19
CA LEU A 191 4.29 10.71 -0.86
C LEU A 191 4.23 12.11 -0.24
N ILE A 192 3.02 12.57 0.08
CA ILE A 192 2.73 13.85 0.71
C ILE A 192 1.97 13.60 2.02
N LYS A 193 2.70 13.50 3.12
CA LYS A 193 2.19 13.06 4.44
C LYS A 193 1.65 11.63 4.36
N THR A 194 0.32 11.46 4.38
CA THR A 194 -0.37 10.17 4.26
C THR A 194 -0.95 9.94 2.87
N TYR A 195 -0.82 10.92 1.97
CA TYR A 195 -1.36 10.85 0.64
C TYR A 195 -0.27 10.49 -0.36
N ASP A 196 -0.45 9.41 -1.09
CA ASP A 196 0.36 9.12 -2.26
C ASP A 196 -0.31 9.73 -3.50
N TYR A 197 0.49 10.42 -4.31
CA TYR A 197 0.07 10.95 -5.60
C TYR A 197 0.71 10.11 -6.70
N LEU A 198 -0.10 9.39 -7.47
CA LEU A 198 0.34 8.61 -8.62
C LEU A 198 0.09 9.39 -9.90
N THR A 199 1.13 9.63 -10.71
CA THR A 199 0.91 10.16 -12.05
C THR A 199 0.22 9.14 -12.93
N VAL A 200 -0.56 9.62 -13.90
CA VAL A 200 -1.17 8.78 -14.93
C VAL A 200 -0.59 9.13 -16.30
N LYS A 201 -0.60 8.18 -17.23
CA LYS A 201 -0.27 8.45 -18.63
C LYS A 201 -1.25 9.45 -19.24
N GLU A 202 -0.86 10.05 -20.37
CA GLU A 202 -1.73 10.92 -21.15
C GLU A 202 -3.05 10.21 -21.46
N ASN A 203 -4.16 10.89 -21.18
CA ASN A 203 -5.52 10.37 -21.27
C ASN A 203 -6.45 11.48 -21.79
N GLU A 204 -7.63 11.08 -22.26
CA GLU A 204 -8.61 11.99 -22.87
C GLU A 204 -9.08 13.09 -21.91
N ASP A 205 -9.15 12.77 -20.61
CA ASP A 205 -9.60 13.67 -19.55
C ASP A 205 -8.52 14.68 -19.08
N LYS A 206 -7.29 14.56 -19.59
CA LYS A 206 -6.12 15.38 -19.22
C LYS A 206 -5.82 15.37 -17.72
N ILE A 207 -6.24 14.31 -17.02
CA ILE A 207 -5.90 14.09 -15.62
C ILE A 207 -4.40 13.78 -15.55
N LYS A 208 -3.69 14.45 -14.64
CA LYS A 208 -2.22 14.29 -14.48
C LYS A 208 -1.84 13.21 -13.49
N GLY A 209 -2.75 12.89 -12.57
CA GLY A 209 -2.53 11.94 -11.51
C GLY A 209 -3.66 11.97 -10.50
N LEU A 210 -3.59 11.03 -9.56
CA LEU A 210 -4.64 10.79 -8.57
C LEU A 210 -4.03 10.64 -7.18
N TYR A 211 -4.78 11.10 -6.18
CA TYR A 211 -4.46 11.01 -4.76
C TYR A 211 -5.08 9.78 -4.11
N PHE A 212 -4.26 9.09 -3.34
CA PHE A 212 -4.63 7.96 -2.51
C PHE A 212 -4.23 8.24 -1.07
N ASP A 213 -5.12 8.05 -0.09
CA ASP A 213 -4.74 8.06 1.32
C ASP A 213 -4.39 6.64 1.76
N ILE A 214 -3.13 6.47 2.17
CA ILE A 214 -2.54 5.20 2.63
C ILE A 214 -2.30 5.21 4.14
N SER A 215 -2.95 6.12 4.89
CA SER A 215 -2.75 6.24 6.35
C SER A 215 -2.88 4.93 7.14
N PRO A 216 -3.79 3.99 6.81
CA PRO A 216 -3.87 2.73 7.56
C PRO A 216 -2.66 1.83 7.31
N SER A 217 -2.20 1.76 6.06
CA SER A 217 -1.01 0.96 5.71
C SER A 217 0.25 1.57 6.33
N LEU A 218 0.39 2.90 6.30
CA LEU A 218 1.51 3.59 6.96
C LEU A 218 1.51 3.35 8.46
N ALA A 219 0.37 3.50 9.14
CA ALA A 219 0.27 3.27 10.58
C ALA A 219 0.64 1.82 10.94
N LYS A 220 0.21 0.82 10.15
CA LYS A 220 0.58 -0.58 10.39
C LYS A 220 2.03 -0.87 10.05
N LEU A 221 2.61 -0.28 9.01
CA LEU A 221 4.03 -0.38 8.72
C LEU A 221 4.85 0.22 9.87
N ASP A 222 4.48 1.40 10.35
CA ASP A 222 5.09 2.05 11.51
C ASP A 222 4.96 1.21 12.80
N ILE A 223 3.83 0.50 13.00
CA ILE A 223 3.63 -0.42 14.14
C ILE A 223 4.41 -1.73 13.97
N ASN A 224 4.49 -2.29 12.75
CA ASN A 224 5.21 -3.54 12.44
C ASN A 224 6.73 -3.34 12.48
N PHE A 225 7.19 -2.10 12.39
CA PHE A 225 8.53 -1.66 12.73
C PHE A 225 8.58 -1.26 14.21
N SER A 226 8.44 -2.27 15.09
CA SER A 226 8.49 -2.23 16.57
C SER A 226 8.60 -0.84 17.25
N THR A 227 7.62 -0.59 18.11
CA THR A 227 7.50 0.52 19.08
C THR A 227 8.52 0.50 20.21
N GLU A 228 9.68 -0.14 20.03
CA GLU A 228 10.80 0.05 20.95
C GLU A 228 11.44 1.40 20.63
N THR A 229 11.20 2.39 21.47
CA THR A 229 11.98 3.62 21.46
C THR A 229 13.39 3.27 21.92
N PHE A 230 14.34 3.29 21.00
CA PHE A 230 15.74 3.00 21.30
C PHE A 230 16.37 4.19 22.02
N LYS A 231 17.41 3.94 22.80
CA LYS A 231 18.23 5.03 23.30
C LYS A 231 19.27 5.39 22.25
N LYS A 232 19.68 6.65 22.22
CA LYS A 232 20.71 7.11 21.29
C LYS A 232 22.00 6.31 21.44
N GLU A 233 22.31 5.88 22.65
CA GLU A 233 23.48 5.08 22.99
C GLU A 233 23.47 3.70 22.30
N ASP A 234 22.28 3.13 22.06
CA ASP A 234 22.14 1.81 21.42
C ASP A 234 22.52 1.86 19.94
N LEU A 235 22.37 3.03 19.31
CA LEU A 235 22.68 3.28 17.89
C LEU A 235 24.18 3.47 17.64
N ILE A 236 24.94 3.88 18.66
CA ILE A 236 26.37 4.18 18.55
C ILE A 236 27.14 2.91 18.24
N GLY A 237 27.95 2.93 17.18
CA GLY A 237 28.78 1.82 16.75
C GLY A 237 28.89 1.69 15.23
N THR A 238 29.52 0.61 14.79
CA THR A 238 29.61 0.25 13.37
C THR A 238 28.54 -0.78 13.04
N TRP A 239 27.73 -0.48 12.04
CA TRP A 239 26.67 -1.34 11.54
C TRP A 239 27.01 -1.78 10.13
N LYS A 240 27.35 -3.06 9.97
CA LYS A 240 27.57 -3.65 8.64
C LYS A 240 26.22 -3.95 8.00
N ILE A 241 26.07 -3.57 6.74
CA ILE A 241 24.94 -4.00 5.93
C ILE A 241 25.21 -5.44 5.51
N ILE A 242 24.32 -6.35 5.90
CA ILE A 242 24.45 -7.79 5.58
C ILE A 242 23.51 -8.21 4.46
N ASN A 243 22.43 -7.46 4.24
CA ASN A 243 21.50 -7.68 3.15
C ASN A 243 20.75 -6.39 2.81
N VAL A 244 20.31 -6.26 1.56
CA VAL A 244 19.43 -5.19 1.09
C VAL A 244 18.15 -5.84 0.57
N LEU A 245 17.01 -5.54 1.19
CA LEU A 245 15.75 -6.25 0.89
C LEU A 245 15.08 -5.78 -0.41
N GLU A 246 15.48 -4.63 -0.95
CA GLU A 246 14.90 -4.04 -2.15
C GLU A 246 15.35 -4.80 -3.42
N LYS A 247 14.42 -5.05 -4.34
CA LYS A 247 14.72 -5.67 -5.65
C LYS A 247 14.30 -4.72 -6.76
N SER A 248 15.24 -4.39 -7.65
CA SER A 248 14.96 -3.55 -8.81
C SER A 248 15.31 -4.24 -10.12
N GLN A 249 14.43 -4.08 -11.12
CA GLN A 249 14.68 -4.45 -12.51
C GLN A 249 15.53 -3.39 -13.25
N ASN A 250 15.71 -2.20 -12.66
CA ASN A 250 16.59 -1.19 -13.20
C ASN A 250 18.05 -1.62 -12.96
N LYS A 251 18.80 -1.83 -14.04
CA LYS A 251 20.19 -2.30 -13.99
C LYS A 251 21.11 -1.39 -13.16
N TYR A 252 20.93 -0.07 -13.23
CA TYR A 252 21.71 0.90 -12.46
C TYR A 252 21.40 0.78 -10.96
N LEU A 253 20.11 0.71 -10.61
CA LEU A 253 19.69 0.54 -9.22
C LEU A 253 20.11 -0.82 -8.65
N ALA A 254 20.04 -1.90 -9.45
CA ALA A 254 20.53 -3.21 -9.06
C ALA A 254 22.04 -3.23 -8.78
N GLU A 255 22.84 -2.49 -9.57
CA GLU A 255 24.28 -2.33 -9.32
C GLU A 255 24.55 -1.52 -8.05
N LEU A 256 23.78 -0.46 -7.82
CA LEU A 256 23.85 0.35 -6.60
C LEU A 256 23.49 -0.47 -5.35
N ILE A 257 22.41 -1.26 -5.41
CA ILE A 257 21.95 -2.15 -4.33
C ILE A 257 23.06 -3.14 -3.92
N LYS A 258 23.66 -3.84 -4.90
CA LYS A 258 24.82 -4.74 -4.65
C LYS A 258 26.01 -4.02 -4.04
N GLY A 259 26.16 -2.73 -4.33
CA GLY A 259 27.18 -1.88 -3.75
C GLY A 259 27.05 -1.71 -2.23
N PHE A 260 25.83 -1.70 -1.71
CA PHE A 260 25.56 -1.49 -0.29
C PHE A 260 25.88 -2.71 0.58
N GLU A 261 25.78 -3.94 0.06
CA GLU A 261 26.01 -5.20 0.80
C GLU A 261 27.42 -5.34 1.41
N VAL A 262 28.40 -4.56 0.93
CA VAL A 262 29.77 -4.51 1.49
C VAL A 262 30.08 -3.20 2.21
N SER A 263 29.04 -2.49 2.62
CA SER A 263 29.14 -1.17 3.23
C SER A 263 28.81 -1.20 4.72
N SER A 264 29.18 -0.12 5.42
CA SER A 264 28.96 0.03 6.85
C SER A 264 28.54 1.47 7.17
N LEU A 265 27.61 1.58 8.11
CA LEU A 265 27.10 2.83 8.67
C LEU A 265 27.71 2.99 10.07
N ILE A 266 28.39 4.10 10.31
CA ILE A 266 29.15 4.32 11.55
C ILE A 266 28.57 5.55 12.25
N PHE A 267 28.01 5.33 13.45
CA PHE A 267 27.45 6.38 14.31
C PHE A 267 28.36 6.56 15.51
N ASN A 268 29.08 7.68 15.58
CA ASN A 268 30.04 7.94 16.66
C ASN A 268 29.38 8.69 17.83
N GLN A 269 30.00 8.58 19.01
CA GLN A 269 29.56 9.25 20.25
C GLN A 269 29.59 10.78 20.15
N ASP A 270 30.49 11.33 19.35
CA ASP A 270 30.62 12.77 19.11
C ASP A 270 29.60 13.32 18.09
N ASN A 271 28.61 12.49 17.70
CA ASN A 271 27.60 12.76 16.69
C ASN A 271 28.11 12.83 15.25
N THR A 272 29.34 12.40 14.98
CA THR A 272 29.80 12.23 13.60
C THR A 272 29.24 10.94 12.98
N PHE A 273 28.93 11.00 11.69
CA PHE A 273 28.44 9.89 10.89
C PHE A 273 29.38 9.63 9.72
N HIS A 274 29.69 8.36 9.49
CA HIS A 274 30.46 7.93 8.32
C HIS A 274 29.79 6.77 7.61
N PHE A 275 29.75 6.87 6.29
CA PHE A 275 29.48 5.75 5.41
C PHE A 275 30.81 5.20 4.87
N LYS A 276 31.06 3.90 5.05
CA LYS A 276 32.27 3.22 4.57
C LYS A 276 31.89 2.10 3.62
N SER A 277 32.50 2.06 2.44
CA SER A 277 32.33 0.94 1.51
C SER A 277 33.68 0.56 0.88
N THR A 278 33.87 -0.74 0.66
CA THR A 278 34.98 -1.24 -0.19
C THR A 278 34.59 -1.27 -1.67
N ASN A 279 33.29 -1.16 -1.98
CA ASN A 279 32.80 -1.12 -3.36
C ASN A 279 33.22 0.19 -4.04
N LYS A 280 33.69 0.10 -5.28
CA LYS A 280 34.19 1.22 -6.08
C LYS A 280 33.29 1.55 -7.28
N SER A 281 32.06 1.01 -7.32
CA SER A 281 31.08 1.37 -8.34
C SER A 281 30.80 2.87 -8.28
N ARG A 282 30.46 3.45 -9.43
CA ARG A 282 30.24 4.89 -9.57
C ARG A 282 29.17 5.39 -8.58
N GLY A 283 28.05 4.69 -8.49
CA GLY A 283 26.95 5.05 -7.59
C GLY A 283 27.36 5.04 -6.13
N ILE A 284 28.15 4.05 -5.68
CA ILE A 284 28.64 4.00 -4.29
C ILE A 284 29.66 5.11 -4.01
N LEU A 285 30.52 5.44 -4.97
CA LEU A 285 31.45 6.55 -4.82
C LEU A 285 30.73 7.90 -4.74
N GLU A 286 29.68 8.10 -5.55
CA GLU A 286 28.81 9.28 -5.50
C GLU A 286 28.06 9.36 -4.17
N PHE A 287 27.47 8.25 -3.71
CA PHE A 287 26.82 8.15 -2.40
C PHE A 287 27.79 8.46 -1.25
N THR A 288 28.99 7.88 -1.28
CA THR A 288 30.03 8.14 -0.25
C THR A 288 30.42 9.62 -0.20
N LYS A 289 30.54 10.27 -1.37
CA LYS A 289 30.81 11.71 -1.45
C LYS A 289 29.66 12.54 -0.92
N MET A 290 28.42 12.16 -1.24
CA MET A 290 27.21 12.84 -0.76
C MET A 290 27.10 12.77 0.76
N MET A 291 27.34 11.60 1.35
CA MET A 291 27.30 11.43 2.80
C MET A 291 28.47 12.16 3.48
N GLY A 292 29.65 12.21 2.84
CA GLY A 292 30.83 12.91 3.35
C GLY A 292 31.16 12.57 4.81
N THR A 293 31.75 13.53 5.52
CA THR A 293 31.73 13.55 6.99
C THR A 293 30.52 14.36 7.41
N SER A 294 29.42 13.67 7.68
CA SER A 294 28.19 14.30 8.18
C SER A 294 28.09 14.16 9.69
N ASN A 295 27.18 14.90 10.30
CA ASN A 295 26.74 14.63 11.66
C ASN A 295 25.41 13.86 11.65
N TRP A 296 25.05 13.30 12.79
CA TRP A 296 23.75 12.67 12.98
C TRP A 296 23.07 13.13 14.26
N ILE A 297 21.74 13.10 14.24
CA ILE A 297 20.87 13.23 15.41
C ILE A 297 19.86 12.10 15.41
N TYR A 298 19.24 11.86 16.56
CA TYR A 298 18.21 10.86 16.71
C TYR A 298 16.97 11.48 17.35
N ASP A 299 15.83 11.27 16.71
CA ASP A 299 14.50 11.63 17.21
C ASP A 299 13.87 10.35 17.82
N PRO A 300 13.89 10.19 19.15
CA PRO A 300 13.37 9.00 19.80
C PRO A 300 11.85 8.87 19.64
N ASN A 301 11.12 9.97 19.46
CA ASN A 301 9.67 9.91 19.28
C ASN A 301 9.26 9.32 17.93
N LYS A 302 10.17 9.33 16.96
CA LYS A 302 9.93 8.85 15.59
C LYS A 302 10.80 7.65 15.22
N ASN A 303 11.65 7.17 16.13
CA ASN A 303 12.71 6.21 15.83
C ASN A 303 13.55 6.58 14.59
N LEU A 304 13.77 7.88 14.41
CA LEU A 304 14.34 8.44 13.18
C LEU A 304 15.73 9.00 13.44
N ILE A 305 16.71 8.44 12.76
CA ILE A 305 18.06 8.97 12.66
C ILE A 305 18.10 9.94 11.49
N LYS A 306 18.58 11.16 11.72
CA LYS A 306 18.76 12.16 10.67
C LYS A 306 20.23 12.47 10.47
N ILE A 307 20.67 12.43 9.22
CA ILE A 307 22.03 12.73 8.82
C ILE A 307 22.08 14.11 8.17
N GLY A 308 23.15 14.85 8.45
CA GLY A 308 23.47 16.11 7.81
C GLY A 308 24.19 17.04 8.77
N THR A 309 23.94 18.33 8.64
CA THR A 309 24.56 19.37 9.46
C THR A 309 23.49 20.27 10.07
N LYS A 310 23.89 21.10 11.04
CA LYS A 310 22.98 22.13 11.56
C LYS A 310 22.53 23.11 10.47
N LYS A 311 23.34 23.34 9.43
CA LYS A 311 23.07 24.28 8.33
C LYS A 311 22.00 23.76 7.37
N ASP A 312 21.99 22.46 7.10
CA ASP A 312 20.98 21.81 6.25
C ASP A 312 19.80 21.25 7.06
N HIS A 313 19.73 21.53 8.37
CA HIS A 313 18.69 21.00 9.27
C HIS A 313 18.64 19.46 9.31
N TYR A 314 19.78 18.79 9.14
CA TYR A 314 19.90 17.33 9.07
C TYR A 314 19.00 16.71 7.99
N SER A 315 19.01 17.31 6.80
CA SER A 315 18.17 16.91 5.67
C SER A 315 18.88 16.06 4.63
N VAL A 316 20.10 15.58 4.90
CA VAL A 316 20.88 14.80 3.91
C VAL A 316 20.30 13.39 3.76
N MET A 317 19.91 12.75 4.86
CA MET A 317 19.30 11.42 4.83
C MET A 317 18.56 11.10 6.13
N GLY A 318 17.48 10.31 6.05
CA GLY A 318 16.77 9.75 7.19
C GLY A 318 16.84 8.23 7.23
N PHE A 319 17.14 7.65 8.38
CA PHE A 319 17.04 6.21 8.64
C PHE A 319 16.08 5.93 9.78
N LYS A 320 15.05 5.12 9.54
CA LYS A 320 14.30 4.47 10.62
C LYS A 320 15.08 3.27 11.13
N PHE A 321 15.25 3.18 12.44
CA PHE A 321 15.87 2.03 13.09
C PHE A 321 14.80 1.07 13.60
N VAL A 322 14.95 -0.21 13.27
CA VAL A 322 13.92 -1.21 13.51
C VAL A 322 14.53 -2.52 13.97
N GLN A 323 13.91 -3.19 14.94
CA GLN A 323 14.21 -4.59 15.25
C GLN A 323 12.99 -5.49 15.05
N LYS A 324 13.17 -6.62 14.36
CA LYS A 324 12.13 -7.62 14.11
C LYS A 324 12.73 -9.01 14.13
N GLU A 325 12.12 -9.93 14.89
CA GLU A 325 12.52 -11.35 14.96
C GLU A 325 14.03 -11.53 15.28
N GLY A 326 14.58 -10.69 16.15
CA GLY A 326 15.99 -10.71 16.54
C GLY A 326 16.96 -10.14 15.50
N LYS A 327 16.46 -9.64 14.37
CA LYS A 327 17.22 -8.93 13.33
C LYS A 327 17.05 -7.43 13.45
N THR A 328 18.04 -6.69 12.96
CA THR A 328 18.05 -5.23 12.99
C THR A 328 18.03 -4.67 11.57
N PHE A 329 17.26 -3.61 11.34
CA PHE A 329 17.10 -2.99 10.05
C PHE A 329 17.27 -1.47 10.13
N PHE A 330 17.87 -0.90 9.09
CA PHE A 330 17.79 0.53 8.79
C PHE A 330 16.97 0.74 7.51
N VAL A 331 15.91 1.52 7.60
CA VAL A 331 15.03 1.84 6.46
C VAL A 331 15.26 3.28 6.06
N ILE A 332 15.64 3.53 4.81
CA ILE A 332 15.78 4.89 4.27
C ILE A 332 14.38 5.48 4.06
N GLU A 333 14.12 6.61 4.71
CA GLU A 333 12.91 7.41 4.50
C GLU A 333 13.21 8.59 3.57
N ASP A 334 13.41 8.29 2.29
CA ASP A 334 13.50 9.28 1.23
C ASP A 334 12.44 8.98 0.16
N THR A 335 11.83 10.02 -0.42
CA THR A 335 10.65 9.89 -1.29
C THR A 335 10.95 9.14 -2.58
N ASP A 336 12.23 9.10 -2.98
CA ASP A 336 12.63 8.60 -4.29
C ASP A 336 13.22 7.18 -4.23
N MET A 337 13.61 6.68 -3.04
CA MET A 337 14.23 5.36 -2.87
C MET A 337 13.96 4.76 -1.47
N LYS A 338 13.02 3.81 -1.38
CA LYS A 338 12.77 3.04 -0.15
C LYS A 338 13.73 1.86 -0.06
N LEU A 339 14.96 2.09 0.41
CA LEU A 339 15.91 1.00 0.68
C LEU A 339 15.79 0.51 2.13
N THR A 340 15.70 -0.81 2.30
CA THR A 340 15.76 -1.46 3.61
C THR A 340 17.03 -2.29 3.73
N PHE A 341 17.86 -1.94 4.71
CA PHE A 341 19.11 -2.63 5.03
C PHE A 341 18.91 -3.52 6.23
N GLU A 342 19.15 -4.82 6.08
CA GLU A 342 19.41 -5.68 7.23
C GLU A 342 20.84 -5.41 7.69
N VAL A 343 21.00 -5.09 8.98
CA VAL A 343 22.28 -4.68 9.55
C VAL A 343 22.68 -5.50 10.76
N GLN A 344 23.99 -5.62 10.97
CA GLN A 344 24.58 -6.24 12.13
C GLN A 344 25.59 -5.30 12.78
N LYS A 345 25.46 -5.08 14.08
CA LYS A 345 26.42 -4.31 14.87
C LYS A 345 27.71 -5.10 15.03
N THR A 346 28.86 -4.45 14.82
CA THR A 346 30.20 -5.06 14.94
C THR A 346 31.11 -4.32 15.89
#